data_AF-A0A196SP29-F1
#
_entry.id   AF-A0A196SP29-F1
#
_cell.length_a   1.000
_cell.length_b   1.000
_cell.length_c   1.000
_cell.angle_alpha   90.00
_cell.angle_beta   90.00
_cell.angle_gamma   90.00
#
_symmetry.space_group_name_H-M   'P 1'
#
loop_
_entity.id
_entity.type
_entity.pdbx_description
1 polymer ?
#
loop_
_entity_poly.entity_id
_entity_poly.type
_entity_poly.pdbx_seq_one_letter_code
_entity_poly.pdbx_strand_id
1 'polypeptide(L)'
;MRVLLLSVLLFSAAISGNCGVYSNGCERISGISWSTITKYKVSCDFGGYVSKITEYVENYSNDACTSASFMSNEYQYSLKKTDNAENTKDSAEYTTVLKKATMKSSDTDALANRKIICTPAAKQGKTYSWKDITCKLFKIDMWSLYRDRLNSGEFKSTVVFKDQQLSFSAEAAINYKKVSSFLGCWQWWSILLLIVGIIIVVVAIVVLVMCLVKRKGSKKSGPKKAKK
;
A
#
# COMPACT_ATOMS: atom_id res chain seq x y z
N MET A 1 -23.72 -15.58 16.70
CA MET A 1 -24.21 -15.37 15.32
C MET A 1 -23.92 -13.96 14.78
N ARG A 2 -24.31 -12.87 15.46
CA ARG A 2 -24.05 -11.48 15.02
C ARG A 2 -22.55 -11.14 14.79
N VAL A 3 -21.66 -11.62 15.65
CA VAL A 3 -20.21 -11.40 15.52
C VAL A 3 -19.63 -12.13 14.31
N LEU A 4 -20.09 -13.35 14.03
CA LEU A 4 -19.64 -14.14 12.87
C LEU A 4 -20.09 -13.48 11.55
N LEU A 5 -21.31 -12.95 11.52
CA LEU A 5 -21.84 -12.21 10.36
C LEU A 5 -21.04 -10.94 10.09
N LEU A 6 -20.68 -10.19 11.15
CA LEU A 6 -19.86 -8.98 11.04
C LEU A 6 -18.44 -9.30 10.52
N SER A 7 -17.88 -10.42 10.98
CA SER A 7 -16.56 -10.91 10.56
C SER A 7 -16.55 -11.26 9.07
N VAL A 8 -17.59 -11.95 8.61
CA VAL A 8 -17.77 -12.33 7.19
C VAL A 8 -17.97 -11.08 6.32
N LEU A 9 -18.80 -10.13 6.75
CA LEU A 9 -19.03 -8.87 6.01
C LEU A 9 -17.76 -8.03 5.88
N LEU A 10 -16.95 -7.94 6.93
CA LEU A 10 -15.66 -7.24 6.89
C LEU A 10 -14.63 -7.99 6.02
N PHE A 11 -14.64 -9.32 6.04
CA PHE A 11 -13.84 -10.15 5.13
C PHE A 11 -14.23 -9.91 3.67
N SER A 12 -15.52 -9.93 3.36
CA SER A 12 -16.03 -9.67 2.01
C SER A 12 -15.71 -8.26 1.53
N ALA A 13 -15.81 -7.26 2.41
CA ALA A 13 -15.45 -5.89 2.08
C ALA A 13 -13.94 -5.72 1.81
N ALA A 14 -13.09 -6.37 2.62
CA ALA A 14 -11.63 -6.40 2.42
C ALA A 14 -11.20 -7.12 1.13
N ILE A 15 -11.91 -8.17 0.74
CA ILE A 15 -11.67 -8.92 -0.51
C ILE A 15 -12.21 -8.15 -1.73
N SER A 16 -13.25 -7.34 -1.56
CA SER A 16 -13.88 -6.57 -2.66
C SER A 16 -13.13 -5.28 -3.06
N GLY A 17 -12.06 -4.92 -2.34
CA GLY A 17 -11.27 -3.72 -2.63
C GLY A 17 -10.13 -4.00 -3.60
N ASN A 18 -9.93 -3.13 -4.59
CA ASN A 18 -8.77 -3.16 -5.49
C ASN A 18 -7.45 -2.74 -4.82
N CYS A 19 -7.37 -2.77 -3.50
CA CYS A 19 -6.13 -2.47 -2.79
C CYS A 19 -5.16 -3.65 -2.88
N GLY A 20 -3.88 -3.33 -2.73
CA GLY A 20 -2.82 -4.28 -3.00
C GLY A 20 -1.54 -3.59 -3.48
N VAL A 21 -0.63 -4.41 -3.97
CA VAL A 21 0.60 -3.99 -4.61
C VAL A 21 0.49 -4.33 -6.08
N TYR A 22 0.76 -3.33 -6.92
CA TYR A 22 0.80 -3.43 -8.36
C TYR A 22 2.21 -3.09 -8.82
N SER A 23 2.78 -3.86 -9.72
CA SER A 23 4.15 -3.68 -10.16
C SER A 23 4.28 -4.19 -11.58
N ASN A 24 5.13 -3.53 -12.34
CA ASN A 24 5.69 -4.18 -13.51
C ASN A 24 6.98 -4.92 -13.13
N GLY A 25 7.42 -5.79 -14.01
CA GLY A 25 8.74 -6.43 -13.89
C GLY A 25 9.86 -5.41 -14.09
N CYS A 26 11.07 -5.92 -14.31
CA CYS A 26 12.18 -5.07 -14.74
C CYS A 26 11.90 -4.53 -16.15
N GLU A 27 11.70 -3.22 -16.28
CA GLU A 27 11.41 -2.54 -17.55
C GLU A 27 12.61 -1.71 -18.00
N ARG A 28 12.91 -1.73 -19.30
CA ARG A 28 13.90 -0.84 -19.90
C ARG A 28 13.19 0.20 -20.74
N ILE A 29 13.37 1.47 -20.39
CA ILE A 29 12.80 2.58 -21.15
C ILE A 29 13.74 2.87 -22.34
N SER A 30 13.18 2.91 -23.55
CA SER A 30 13.96 3.23 -24.75
C SER A 30 14.58 4.63 -24.63
N GLY A 31 15.86 4.77 -25.00
CA GLY A 31 16.61 6.02 -24.87
C GLY A 31 17.19 6.29 -23.48
N ILE A 32 16.95 5.39 -22.51
CA ILE A 32 17.45 5.49 -21.14
C ILE A 32 18.43 4.32 -20.87
N SER A 33 19.59 4.62 -20.26
CA SER A 33 20.67 3.65 -20.02
C SER A 33 20.56 2.90 -18.68
N TRP A 34 19.33 2.69 -18.21
CA TRP A 34 19.02 1.93 -17.01
C TRP A 34 17.68 1.24 -17.12
N SER A 35 17.49 0.24 -16.27
CA SER A 35 16.19 -0.42 -16.09
C SER A 35 15.52 0.07 -14.81
N THR A 36 14.20 -0.05 -14.79
CA THR A 36 13.35 0.49 -13.74
C THR A 36 12.36 -0.58 -13.27
N ILE A 37 12.14 -0.63 -11.96
CA ILE A 37 10.97 -1.29 -11.37
C ILE A 37 10.11 -0.21 -10.75
N THR A 38 8.86 -0.15 -11.20
CA THR A 38 7.84 0.72 -10.61
C THR A 38 6.81 -0.12 -9.87
N LYS A 39 6.55 0.25 -8.62
CA LYS A 39 5.65 -0.44 -7.70
C LYS A 39 4.69 0.54 -7.05
N TYR A 40 3.40 0.28 -7.18
CA TYR A 40 2.33 1.00 -6.51
C TYR A 40 1.78 0.19 -5.35
N LYS A 41 1.75 0.79 -4.17
CA LYS A 41 0.99 0.32 -3.03
C LYS A 41 -0.31 1.11 -2.95
N VAL A 42 -1.42 0.44 -3.25
CA VAL A 42 -2.77 1.00 -3.25
C VAL A 42 -3.45 0.63 -1.94
N SER A 43 -4.02 1.63 -1.27
CA SER A 43 -4.86 1.48 -0.09
C SER A 43 -6.25 2.08 -0.35
N CYS A 44 -7.28 1.39 0.13
CA CYS A 44 -8.67 1.83 -0.02
C CYS A 44 -9.27 2.24 1.33
N ASP A 45 -10.32 3.05 1.27
CA ASP A 45 -11.20 3.34 2.39
C ASP A 45 -12.19 2.19 2.69
N PHE A 46 -13.08 2.41 3.66
CA PHE A 46 -14.12 1.45 4.03
C PHE A 46 -15.19 1.24 2.95
N GLY A 47 -15.34 2.19 2.03
CA GLY A 47 -16.22 2.06 0.86
C GLY A 47 -15.61 1.21 -0.25
N GLY A 48 -14.32 0.89 -0.18
CA GLY A 48 -13.58 0.16 -1.21
C GLY A 48 -13.02 1.05 -2.32
N TYR A 49 -13.06 2.37 -2.15
CA TYR A 49 -12.47 3.34 -3.07
C TYR A 49 -11.04 3.69 -2.65
N VAL A 50 -10.20 4.08 -3.60
CA VAL A 50 -8.79 4.37 -3.34
C VAL A 50 -8.66 5.64 -2.49
N SER A 51 -7.95 5.53 -1.38
CA SER A 51 -7.70 6.65 -0.45
C SER A 51 -6.24 7.08 -0.44
N LYS A 52 -5.32 6.16 -0.73
CA LYS A 52 -3.88 6.43 -0.80
C LYS A 52 -3.21 5.55 -1.85
N ILE A 53 -2.31 6.16 -2.60
CA ILE A 53 -1.36 5.45 -3.47
C ILE A 53 0.05 5.83 -3.04
N THR A 54 0.94 4.86 -2.89
CA THR A 54 2.38 5.10 -2.75
C THR A 54 3.12 4.43 -3.88
N GLU A 55 3.78 5.22 -4.70
CA GLU A 55 4.61 4.75 -5.80
C GLU A 55 6.07 4.69 -5.35
N TYR A 56 6.74 3.60 -5.71
CA TYR A 56 8.18 3.40 -5.56
C TYR A 56 8.78 3.17 -6.94
N VAL A 57 9.82 3.91 -7.27
CA VAL A 57 10.55 3.78 -8.53
C VAL A 57 12.00 3.50 -8.23
N GLU A 58 12.46 2.29 -8.53
CA GLU A 58 13.84 1.86 -8.34
C GLU A 58 14.53 1.74 -9.69
N ASN A 59 15.69 2.41 -9.82
CA ASN A 59 16.45 2.45 -11.05
C ASN A 59 17.75 1.64 -10.88
N TYR A 60 18.03 0.76 -11.84
CA TYR A 60 19.06 -0.26 -11.78
C TYR A 60 20.07 -0.06 -12.90
N SER A 61 21.34 -0.25 -12.58
CA SER A 61 22.41 -0.09 -13.57
C SER A 61 22.46 -1.21 -14.62
N ASN A 62 21.75 -2.32 -14.38
CA ASN A 62 21.73 -3.50 -15.23
C ASN A 62 20.32 -3.81 -15.73
N ASP A 63 20.26 -4.60 -16.80
CA ASP A 63 19.00 -4.91 -17.50
C ASP A 63 18.11 -5.90 -16.77
N ALA A 64 18.67 -6.63 -15.80
CA ALA A 64 17.96 -7.67 -15.06
C ALA A 64 17.37 -7.18 -13.72
N CYS A 65 17.63 -5.93 -13.32
CA CYS A 65 17.26 -5.36 -12.02
C CYS A 65 17.70 -6.23 -10.83
N THR A 66 18.88 -6.86 -10.93
CA THR A 66 19.42 -7.78 -9.92
C THR A 66 20.44 -7.14 -8.98
N SER A 67 20.99 -5.99 -9.36
CA SER A 67 21.95 -5.23 -8.55
C SER A 67 21.22 -4.33 -7.56
N ALA A 68 21.95 -3.68 -6.65
CA ALA A 68 21.36 -2.60 -5.86
C ALA A 68 20.91 -1.45 -6.79
N SER A 69 19.71 -0.91 -6.55
CA SER A 69 19.23 0.26 -7.29
C SER A 69 20.13 1.46 -7.02
N PHE A 70 20.62 2.17 -8.05
CA PHE A 70 21.46 3.37 -7.86
C PHE A 70 20.64 4.60 -7.46
N MET A 71 19.35 4.62 -7.80
CA MET A 71 18.42 5.69 -7.47
C MET A 71 17.03 5.13 -7.18
N SER A 72 16.47 5.53 -6.04
CA SER A 72 15.11 5.19 -5.60
C SER A 72 14.30 6.46 -5.42
N ASN A 73 13.07 6.47 -5.92
CA ASN A 73 12.10 7.53 -5.71
C ASN A 73 10.87 6.99 -4.98
N GLU A 74 10.25 7.85 -4.19
CA GLU A 74 9.02 7.53 -3.48
C GLU A 74 8.04 8.71 -3.60
N TYR A 75 6.82 8.41 -4.04
CA TYR A 75 5.74 9.38 -4.19
C TYR A 75 4.52 8.92 -3.39
N GLN A 76 3.99 9.78 -2.52
CA GLN A 76 2.78 9.48 -1.74
C GLN A 76 1.64 10.39 -2.16
N TYR A 77 0.60 9.77 -2.70
CA TYR A 77 -0.64 10.41 -3.13
C TYR A 77 -1.74 10.16 -2.11
N SER A 78 -2.45 11.22 -1.73
CA SER A 78 -3.74 11.14 -1.02
C SER A 78 -4.84 11.36 -2.04
N LEU A 79 -5.85 10.48 -2.04
CA LEU A 79 -6.94 10.52 -3.01
C LEU A 79 -8.28 10.65 -2.28
N LYS A 80 -9.15 11.51 -2.81
CA LYS A 80 -10.53 11.66 -2.37
C LYS A 80 -11.44 11.49 -3.58
N LYS A 81 -12.31 10.49 -3.56
CA LYS A 81 -13.28 10.23 -4.64
C LYS A 81 -14.11 11.49 -4.90
N THR A 82 -14.34 11.81 -6.16
CA THR A 82 -15.28 12.89 -6.55
C THR A 82 -16.73 12.44 -6.38
N ASP A 83 -17.64 13.41 -6.31
CA ASP A 83 -19.09 13.16 -6.27
C ASP A 83 -19.66 12.97 -7.68
N ASN A 84 -19.05 12.07 -8.46
CA ASN A 84 -19.55 11.63 -9.76
C ASN A 84 -20.33 10.31 -9.60
N ALA A 85 -21.54 10.26 -10.16
CA ALA A 85 -22.44 9.10 -10.09
C ALA A 85 -21.92 7.88 -10.88
N GLU A 86 -21.03 8.10 -11.85
CA GLU A 86 -20.42 7.04 -12.66
C GLU A 86 -19.24 6.34 -11.95
N ASN A 87 -18.83 6.84 -10.78
CA ASN A 87 -17.70 6.28 -10.04
C ASN A 87 -18.00 4.87 -9.51
N THR A 88 -17.24 3.90 -10.00
CA THR A 88 -17.26 2.50 -9.53
C THR A 88 -15.97 2.19 -8.76
N LYS A 89 -15.93 1.05 -8.05
CA LYS A 89 -14.71 0.58 -7.37
C LYS A 89 -13.58 0.22 -8.34
N ASP A 90 -13.94 -0.08 -9.58
CA ASP A 90 -13.01 -0.46 -10.64
C ASP A 90 -12.60 0.73 -11.50
N SER A 91 -13.37 1.83 -11.52
CA SER A 91 -13.02 3.04 -12.25
C SER A 91 -13.67 4.24 -11.59
N ALA A 92 -12.85 5.16 -11.09
CA ALA A 92 -13.34 6.38 -10.46
C ALA A 92 -12.39 7.56 -10.65
N GLU A 93 -12.99 8.75 -10.61
CA GLU A 93 -12.29 10.02 -10.56
C GLU A 93 -12.01 10.44 -9.11
N TYR A 94 -10.85 11.06 -8.92
CA TYR A 94 -10.35 11.49 -7.62
C TYR A 94 -9.81 12.91 -7.69
N THR A 95 -10.06 13.66 -6.62
CA THR A 95 -9.23 14.78 -6.23
C THR A 95 -7.99 14.23 -5.52
N THR A 96 -6.82 14.53 -6.06
CA THR A 96 -5.54 13.95 -5.65
C THR A 96 -4.59 15.02 -5.17
N VAL A 97 -3.84 14.70 -4.12
CA VAL A 97 -2.76 15.54 -3.58
C VAL A 97 -1.49 14.72 -3.50
N LEU A 98 -0.40 15.23 -4.08
CA LEU A 98 0.94 14.68 -3.86
C LEU A 98 1.45 15.21 -2.51
N LYS A 99 1.50 14.34 -1.49
CA LYS A 99 1.90 14.69 -0.11
C LYS A 99 3.40 14.60 0.11
N LYS A 100 4.06 13.67 -0.58
CA LYS A 100 5.51 13.43 -0.47
C LYS A 100 6.03 13.04 -1.84
N ALA A 101 7.16 13.61 -2.23
CA ALA A 101 7.92 13.19 -3.39
C ALA A 101 9.39 13.27 -3.01
N THR A 102 10.08 12.14 -3.00
CA THR A 102 11.48 12.06 -2.56
C THR A 102 12.33 11.27 -3.52
N MET A 103 13.63 11.58 -3.50
CA MET A 103 14.67 10.79 -4.15
C MET A 103 15.76 10.41 -3.16
N LYS A 104 16.38 9.27 -3.39
CA LYS A 104 17.59 8.83 -2.72
C LYS A 104 18.49 8.16 -3.74
N SER A 105 19.78 8.46 -3.69
CA SER A 105 20.77 7.76 -4.50
C SER A 105 21.64 6.90 -3.59
N SER A 106 21.86 5.65 -3.97
CA SER A 106 22.78 4.74 -3.29
C SER A 106 24.16 4.72 -3.95
N ASP A 107 24.28 5.30 -5.15
CA ASP A 107 25.48 5.36 -5.97
C ASP A 107 25.45 6.66 -6.80
N THR A 108 26.20 7.66 -6.35
CA THR A 108 26.27 8.98 -6.99
C THR A 108 27.13 8.97 -8.25
N ASP A 109 28.05 8.01 -8.39
CA ASP A 109 28.88 7.88 -9.58
C ASP A 109 28.03 7.34 -10.74
N ALA A 110 27.13 6.38 -10.45
CA ALA A 110 26.13 5.90 -11.40
C ALA A 110 25.19 7.02 -11.89
N LEU A 111 24.85 8.00 -11.05
CA LEU A 111 24.08 9.19 -11.49
C LEU A 111 24.90 10.04 -12.47
N ALA A 112 26.14 10.38 -12.10
CA ALA A 112 27.01 11.23 -12.91
C ALA A 112 27.33 10.59 -14.28
N ASN A 113 27.61 9.29 -14.30
CA ASN A 113 27.86 8.52 -15.53
C ASN A 113 26.65 8.54 -16.47
N ARG A 114 25.44 8.60 -15.92
CA ARG A 114 24.17 8.68 -16.66
C ARG A 114 23.74 10.11 -17.00
N LYS A 115 24.60 11.09 -16.74
CA LYS A 115 24.32 12.52 -16.97
C LYS A 115 23.12 13.03 -16.19
N ILE A 116 22.86 12.44 -15.02
CA ILE A 116 21.90 12.95 -14.03
C ILE A 116 22.66 13.87 -13.08
N ILE A 117 22.44 15.17 -13.22
CA ILE A 117 23.12 16.20 -12.43
C ILE A 117 22.11 16.84 -11.50
N CYS A 118 22.42 16.86 -10.20
CA CYS A 118 21.55 17.39 -9.16
C CYS A 118 22.11 18.67 -8.54
N THR A 119 21.22 19.60 -8.19
CA THR A 119 21.50 20.84 -7.46
C THR A 119 20.54 20.96 -6.26
N PRO A 120 21.05 21.00 -5.01
CA PRO A 120 22.44 20.76 -4.62
C PRO A 120 22.91 19.35 -5.01
N ALA A 121 24.23 19.11 -5.01
CA ALA A 121 24.79 17.80 -5.33
C ALA A 121 24.20 16.72 -4.39
N ALA A 122 23.71 15.64 -4.99
CA ALA A 122 23.16 14.51 -4.25
C ALA A 122 24.30 13.82 -3.48
N LYS A 123 24.03 13.47 -2.22
CA LYS A 123 24.95 12.69 -1.37
C LYS A 123 24.46 11.25 -1.30
N GLN A 124 25.39 10.31 -1.40
CA GLN A 124 25.11 8.89 -1.30
C GLN A 124 24.35 8.56 0.00
N GLY A 125 23.30 7.77 -0.11
CA GLY A 125 22.45 7.33 1.01
C GLY A 125 21.49 8.39 1.56
N LYS A 126 21.66 9.67 1.22
CA LYS A 126 20.79 10.75 1.71
C LYS A 126 19.49 10.81 0.90
N THR A 127 18.37 10.90 1.60
CA THR A 127 17.05 11.16 1.00
C THR A 127 16.82 12.66 0.92
N TYR A 128 16.32 13.12 -0.22
CA TYR A 128 15.93 14.49 -0.49
C TYR A 128 14.46 14.55 -0.86
N SER A 129 13.75 15.57 -0.38
CA SER A 129 12.48 15.97 -0.97
C SER A 129 12.75 16.59 -2.33
N TRP A 130 11.91 16.30 -3.32
CA TRP A 130 11.99 16.98 -4.61
C TRP A 130 11.81 18.50 -4.47
N LYS A 131 11.23 19.03 -3.38
CA LYS A 131 11.22 20.48 -3.10
C LYS A 131 12.62 21.08 -2.92
N ASP A 132 13.56 20.28 -2.42
CA ASP A 132 14.86 20.75 -1.94
C ASP A 132 16.01 20.37 -2.88
N ILE A 133 15.73 19.60 -3.93
CA ILE A 133 16.71 19.15 -4.91
C ILE A 133 16.13 19.18 -6.33
N THR A 134 16.94 19.65 -7.26
CA THR A 134 16.61 19.66 -8.69
C THR A 134 17.59 18.75 -9.42
N CYS A 135 17.12 17.72 -10.10
CA CYS A 135 17.97 16.86 -10.92
C CYS A 135 17.58 16.92 -12.38
N LYS A 136 18.58 16.90 -13.26
CA LYS A 136 18.39 17.00 -14.70
C LYS A 136 19.11 15.86 -15.40
N LEU A 137 18.42 15.18 -16.30
CA LEU A 137 18.96 14.21 -17.24
C LEU A 137 19.22 14.94 -18.57
N PHE A 138 20.46 14.99 -19.05
CA PHE A 138 20.81 15.73 -20.27
C PHE A 138 20.25 17.18 -20.31
N LYS A 139 20.32 17.89 -19.17
CA LYS A 139 19.77 19.24 -18.94
C LYS A 139 18.23 19.34 -18.92
N ILE A 140 17.51 18.24 -19.15
CA ILE A 140 16.06 18.16 -19.06
C ILE A 140 15.67 17.73 -17.65
N ASP A 141 14.71 18.45 -17.07
CA ASP A 141 14.21 18.14 -15.74
C ASP A 141 13.01 17.21 -15.82
N MET A 142 13.29 15.90 -15.76
CA MET A 142 12.26 14.86 -15.85
C MET A 142 11.34 14.82 -14.61
N TRP A 143 11.68 15.55 -13.54
CA TRP A 143 10.98 15.49 -12.25
C TRP A 143 10.30 16.81 -11.87
N SER A 144 10.25 17.79 -12.79
CA SER A 144 9.62 19.09 -12.55
C SER A 144 8.15 18.96 -12.12
N LEU A 145 7.41 18.06 -12.78
CA LEU A 145 6.00 17.78 -12.48
C LEU A 145 5.75 17.47 -11.00
N TYR A 146 6.63 16.70 -10.36
CA TYR A 146 6.47 16.34 -8.95
C TYR A 146 6.69 17.55 -8.03
N ARG A 147 7.64 18.43 -8.38
CA ARG A 147 7.86 19.66 -7.62
C ARG A 147 6.69 20.61 -7.76
N ASP A 148 6.16 20.76 -8.96
CA ASP A 148 4.99 21.60 -9.23
C ASP A 148 3.78 21.09 -8.44
N ARG A 149 3.47 19.79 -8.53
CA ARG A 149 2.36 19.16 -7.78
C ARG A 149 2.49 19.23 -6.27
N LEU A 150 3.72 19.13 -5.76
CA LEU A 150 4.00 19.30 -4.34
C LEU A 150 3.70 20.73 -3.82
N ASN A 151 3.62 21.72 -4.72
CA ASN A 151 3.39 23.13 -4.42
C ASN A 151 2.01 23.65 -4.85
N SER A 152 1.37 23.03 -5.85
CA SER A 152 0.10 23.49 -6.43
C SER A 152 -1.15 22.93 -5.75
N GLY A 153 -1.02 21.91 -4.89
CA GLY A 153 -2.12 21.39 -4.07
C GLY A 153 -2.89 20.25 -4.73
N GLU A 154 -4.20 20.44 -4.93
CA GLU A 154 -5.12 19.43 -5.44
C GLU A 154 -5.17 19.40 -6.97
N PHE A 155 -5.23 18.20 -7.56
CA PHE A 155 -5.41 18.00 -9.00
C PHE A 155 -6.32 16.80 -9.27
N LYS A 156 -6.92 16.74 -10.47
CA LYS A 156 -7.77 15.61 -10.85
C LYS A 156 -6.94 14.43 -11.37
N SER A 157 -7.36 13.22 -11.02
CA SER A 157 -6.81 11.99 -11.58
C SER A 157 -7.85 10.88 -11.61
N THR A 158 -7.63 9.88 -12.45
CA THR A 158 -8.47 8.68 -12.54
C THR A 158 -7.65 7.46 -12.12
N VAL A 159 -8.31 6.56 -11.39
CA VAL A 159 -7.76 5.23 -11.09
C VAL A 159 -8.67 4.19 -11.71
N VAL A 160 -8.09 3.31 -12.52
CA VAL A 160 -8.80 2.23 -13.21
C VAL A 160 -8.16 0.89 -12.86
N PHE A 161 -9.00 -0.08 -12.53
CA PHE A 161 -8.65 -1.47 -12.31
C PHE A 161 -9.34 -2.32 -13.38
N LYS A 162 -8.54 -3.03 -14.17
CA LYS A 162 -9.05 -3.93 -15.21
C LYS A 162 -8.12 -5.12 -15.34
N ASP A 163 -8.67 -6.34 -15.40
CA ASP A 163 -7.89 -7.56 -15.59
C ASP A 163 -6.72 -7.73 -14.58
N GLN A 164 -6.99 -7.37 -13.32
CA GLN A 164 -5.98 -7.30 -12.23
C GLN A 164 -4.81 -6.34 -12.50
N GLN A 165 -5.04 -5.31 -13.32
CA GLN A 165 -4.06 -4.27 -13.60
C GLN A 165 -4.56 -2.93 -13.08
N LEU A 166 -3.63 -2.07 -12.68
CA LEU A 166 -3.85 -0.70 -12.23
C LEU A 166 -3.40 0.27 -13.33
N SER A 167 -4.25 1.23 -13.66
CA SER A 167 -3.87 2.45 -14.39
C SER A 167 -4.16 3.66 -13.51
N PHE A 168 -3.18 4.57 -13.42
CA PHE A 168 -3.28 5.77 -12.59
C PHE A 168 -2.86 7.01 -13.38
N SER A 169 -3.82 7.88 -13.70
CA SER A 169 -3.60 8.99 -14.64
C SER A 169 -2.77 10.14 -14.08
N ALA A 170 -2.43 10.13 -12.79
CA ALA A 170 -1.45 11.08 -12.27
C ALA A 170 -0.06 10.78 -12.83
N GLU A 171 0.25 9.53 -13.11
CA GLU A 171 1.51 9.09 -13.71
C GLU A 171 1.32 8.79 -15.20
N ALA A 172 2.36 8.26 -15.84
CA ALA A 172 2.21 7.68 -17.17
C ALA A 172 1.08 6.64 -17.14
N ALA A 173 0.14 6.72 -18.08
CA ALA A 173 -1.04 5.85 -18.18
C ALA A 173 -0.68 4.42 -18.65
N ILE A 174 0.26 3.80 -17.96
CA ILE A 174 0.75 2.44 -18.14
C ILE A 174 -0.03 1.54 -17.17
N ASN A 175 -0.29 0.31 -17.59
CA ASN A 175 -0.96 -0.67 -16.75
C ASN A 175 0.07 -1.45 -15.91
N TYR A 176 -0.21 -1.59 -14.61
CA TYR A 176 0.63 -2.29 -13.65
C TYR A 176 -0.06 -3.55 -13.12
N LYS A 177 0.59 -4.71 -13.19
CA LYS A 177 -0.03 -5.99 -12.77
C LYS A 177 -0.10 -6.11 -11.24
N LYS A 178 -1.19 -6.66 -10.72
CA LYS A 178 -1.32 -6.98 -9.30
C LYS A 178 -0.33 -8.09 -8.92
N VAL A 179 0.49 -7.85 -7.91
CA VAL A 179 1.48 -8.81 -7.39
C VAL A 179 1.15 -9.28 -5.97
N SER A 180 0.36 -8.50 -5.22
CA SER A 180 -0.07 -8.88 -3.88
C SER A 180 -1.37 -8.18 -3.48
N SER A 181 -2.25 -8.90 -2.79
CA SER A 181 -3.45 -8.32 -2.16
C SER A 181 -3.26 -8.02 -0.66
N PHE A 182 -2.14 -8.44 -0.08
CA PHE A 182 -1.95 -8.42 1.38
C PHE A 182 -1.38 -7.09 1.88
N LEU A 183 -0.29 -6.62 1.26
CA LEU A 183 0.48 -5.49 1.78
C LEU A 183 -0.22 -4.11 1.62
N GLY A 184 -1.13 -3.96 0.64
CA GLY A 184 -1.91 -2.73 0.41
C GLY A 184 -3.18 -2.61 1.27
N CYS A 185 -3.69 -3.73 1.79
CA CYS A 185 -4.91 -3.81 2.61
C CYS A 185 -4.62 -3.95 4.12
N TRP A 186 -3.42 -3.62 4.61
CA TRP A 186 -2.99 -3.93 5.98
C TRP A 186 -3.97 -3.47 7.07
N GLN A 187 -4.61 -2.31 6.88
CA GLN A 187 -5.59 -1.78 7.81
C GLN A 187 -6.81 -2.72 7.94
N TRP A 188 -7.28 -3.30 6.83
CA TRP A 188 -8.33 -4.32 6.82
C TRP A 188 -7.88 -5.61 7.49
N TRP A 189 -6.66 -6.08 7.20
CA TRP A 189 -6.09 -7.28 7.82
C TRP A 189 -5.91 -7.10 9.34
N SER A 190 -5.48 -5.93 9.80
CA SER A 190 -5.32 -5.62 11.22
C SER A 190 -6.67 -5.63 11.94
N ILE A 191 -7.72 -5.02 11.36
CA ILE A 191 -9.07 -5.04 11.93
C ILE A 191 -9.61 -6.47 11.98
N LEU A 192 -9.40 -7.23 10.91
CA LEU A 192 -9.84 -8.62 10.83
C LEU A 192 -9.17 -9.47 11.92
N LEU A 193 -7.84 -9.40 12.05
CA LEU A 193 -7.10 -10.13 13.07
C LEU A 193 -7.56 -9.76 14.49
N LEU A 194 -7.85 -8.48 14.73
CA LEU A 194 -8.38 -8.01 16.01
C LEU A 194 -9.75 -8.63 16.33
N ILE A 195 -10.66 -8.70 15.36
CA ILE A 195 -11.99 -9.32 15.54
C ILE A 195 -11.86 -10.82 15.80
N VAL A 196 -11.01 -11.51 15.04
CA VAL A 196 -10.71 -12.94 15.25
C VAL A 196 -10.15 -13.16 16.66
N GLY A 197 -9.24 -12.30 17.12
CA GLY A 197 -8.71 -12.33 18.48
C GLY A 197 -9.79 -12.19 19.55
N ILE A 198 -10.72 -11.24 19.39
CA ILE A 198 -11.85 -11.05 20.32
C ILE A 198 -12.73 -12.31 20.37
N ILE A 199 -13.03 -12.93 19.22
CA ILE A 199 -13.84 -14.16 19.17
C ILE A 199 -13.16 -15.29 19.96
N ILE A 200 -11.85 -15.48 19.78
CA ILE A 200 -11.09 -16.52 20.48
C ILE A 200 -11.17 -16.29 22.00
N VAL A 201 -11.00 -15.05 22.47
CA VAL A 201 -11.10 -14.70 23.89
C VAL A 201 -12.50 -14.97 24.43
N VAL A 202 -13.56 -14.58 23.71
CA VAL A 202 -14.95 -14.84 24.12
C VAL A 202 -15.23 -16.33 24.21
N VAL A 203 -14.78 -17.13 23.23
CA VAL A 203 -14.93 -18.59 23.25
C VAL A 203 -14.17 -19.18 24.44
N ALA A 204 -12.93 -18.73 24.69
CA ALA A 204 -12.16 -19.18 25.84
C ALA A 204 -12.86 -18.88 27.18
N ILE A 205 -13.45 -17.69 27.33
CA ILE A 205 -14.23 -17.32 28.52
C ILE A 205 -15.47 -18.22 28.65
N VAL A 206 -16.23 -18.44 27.57
CA VAL A 206 -17.42 -19.31 27.60
C VAL A 206 -17.04 -20.74 27.98
N VAL A 207 -15.96 -21.28 27.41
CA VAL A 207 -15.43 -22.60 27.77
C VAL A 207 -15.02 -22.65 29.24
N LEU A 208 -14.30 -21.63 29.74
CA LEU A 208 -13.94 -21.51 31.14
C LEU A 208 -15.17 -21.51 32.06
N VAL A 209 -16.19 -20.71 31.75
CA VAL A 209 -17.45 -20.66 32.50
C VAL A 209 -18.17 -22.00 32.46
N MET A 210 -18.26 -22.66 31.29
CA MET A 210 -18.87 -23.99 31.19
C MET A 210 -18.09 -25.06 31.97
N CYS A 211 -16.76 -25.01 31.98
CA CYS A 211 -15.91 -25.89 32.78
C CYS A 211 -16.11 -25.64 34.29
N LEU A 212 -16.26 -24.38 34.72
CA LEU A 212 -16.51 -24.02 36.12
C LEU A 212 -17.92 -24.40 36.60
N VAL A 213 -18.94 -24.24 35.75
CA VAL A 213 -20.33 -24.63 36.05
C VAL A 213 -20.47 -26.16 36.12
N LYS A 214 -19.82 -26.92 35.22
CA LYS A 214 -19.74 -28.39 35.33
C LYS A 214 -19.07 -28.86 36.63
N ARG A 215 -18.05 -28.13 37.12
CA ARG A 215 -17.40 -28.44 38.41
C ARG A 215 -18.31 -28.21 39.63
N LYS A 216 -19.24 -27.24 39.58
CA LYS A 216 -20.21 -27.01 40.67
C LYS A 216 -21.36 -28.05 40.70
N GLY A 217 -21.67 -28.70 39.57
CA GLY A 217 -22.66 -29.79 39.51
C GLY A 217 -22.21 -31.13 40.10
N SER A 218 -20.91 -31.33 40.35
CA SER A 218 -20.34 -32.58 40.90
C SER A 218 -20.00 -32.50 42.39
N LYS A 219 -20.77 -31.72 43.17
CA LYS A 219 -20.73 -31.77 44.64
C LYS A 219 -22.14 -32.02 45.18
N LYS A 220 -22.53 -33.29 45.23
CA LYS A 220 -23.50 -33.81 46.21
C LYS A 220 -22.86 -34.97 46.99
N SER A 221 -22.30 -34.60 48.15
CA SER A 221 -22.17 -35.32 49.43
C SER A 221 -22.07 -36.85 49.45
N GLY A 222 -20.93 -37.39 49.91
CA GLY A 222 -20.94 -38.52 50.85
C GLY A 222 -20.81 -38.01 52.30
N PRO A 223 -20.70 -38.86 53.33
CA PRO A 223 -21.38 -40.12 53.66
C PRO A 223 -22.28 -39.95 54.92
N LYS A 224 -23.21 -40.88 55.22
CA LYS A 224 -23.76 -41.03 56.58
C LYS A 224 -23.49 -42.45 57.10
N LYS A 225 -22.71 -42.55 58.18
CA LYS A 225 -22.39 -43.79 58.89
C LYS A 225 -23.57 -44.31 59.72
N ALA A 226 -23.69 -45.64 59.70
CA ALA A 226 -24.01 -46.61 60.77
C ALA A 226 -25.36 -46.55 61.53
N LYS A 227 -26.06 -47.70 61.51
CA LYS A 227 -26.64 -48.39 62.68
C LYS A 227 -26.80 -49.89 62.38
N LYS A 228 -25.95 -50.74 62.95
CA LYS A 228 -26.31 -51.64 64.07
C LYS A 228 -25.03 -52.20 64.67
#